data_AF-A0A7Y7ECL0-F1
#
_entry.id   AF-A0A7Y7ECL0-F1
#
_cell.length_a   1.000
_cell.length_b   1.000
_cell.length_c   1.000
_cell.angle_alpha   90.00
_cell.angle_beta   90.00
_cell.angle_gamma   90.00
#
_symmetry.space_group_name_H-M   'P 1'
#
loop_
_entity.id
_entity.type
_entity.pdbx_description
1 polymer ?
#
loop_
_entity_poly.entity_id
_entity_poly.type
_entity_poly.pdbx_seq_one_letter_code
_entity_poly.pdbx_strand_id
1 'polypeptide(L)'
;RDAFFESLKDEKNRETESWVLGGLVNLHHPLRREESIKYILPSLELLQEIQQTGDIFFPTRWLGQTLGDHNSQQAVEIVDGFLKDHPNYNAQLKMKIQQSVDMAKRASEILEKTAKK
;
A
#
# COMPACT_ATOMS: atom_id res chain seq x y z
N ARG A 1 -1.21 -12.75 10.86
CA ARG A 1 -1.06 -11.69 9.84
C ARG A 1 -2.26 -10.77 9.90
N ASP A 2 -3.46 -11.33 9.74
CA ASP A 2 -4.73 -10.61 9.86
C ASP A 2 -4.85 -9.85 11.18
N ALA A 3 -4.67 -10.53 12.33
CA ALA A 3 -4.71 -9.88 13.65
C ALA A 3 -3.66 -8.76 13.82
N PHE A 4 -2.48 -8.90 13.20
CA PHE A 4 -1.47 -7.85 13.23
C PHE A 4 -1.94 -6.64 12.41
N PHE A 5 -2.42 -6.85 11.19
CA PHE A 5 -2.95 -5.75 10.37
C PHE A 5 -4.14 -5.06 11.05
N GLU A 6 -5.08 -5.83 11.60
CA GLU A 6 -6.22 -5.28 12.34
C GLU A 6 -5.78 -4.45 13.54
N SER A 7 -4.72 -4.86 14.26
CA SER A 7 -4.19 -4.03 15.35
C SER A 7 -3.66 -2.67 14.86
N LEU A 8 -3.16 -2.58 13.62
CA LEU A 8 -2.67 -1.32 13.05
C LEU A 8 -3.80 -0.32 12.75
N LYS A 9 -5.08 -0.70 12.83
CA LYS A 9 -6.19 0.26 12.72
C LYS A 9 -6.31 1.15 13.96
N ASP A 10 -5.81 0.70 15.12
CA ASP A 10 -5.67 1.55 16.30
C ASP A 10 -4.38 2.38 16.19
N GLU A 11 -4.51 3.70 16.25
CA GLU A 11 -3.41 4.67 16.20
C GLU A 11 -2.30 4.36 17.21
N LYS A 12 -2.65 3.90 18.42
CA LYS A 12 -1.65 3.60 19.48
C LYS A 12 -0.69 2.50 19.06
N ASN A 13 -1.16 1.56 18.23
CA ASN A 13 -0.33 0.49 17.71
C ASN A 13 0.59 0.95 16.56
N ARG A 14 0.50 2.23 16.16
CA ARG A 14 1.35 2.85 15.15
C ARG A 14 2.37 3.86 15.70
N GLU A 15 2.42 4.06 17.03
CA GLU A 15 3.34 5.02 17.68
C GLU A 15 4.81 4.75 17.37
N THR A 16 5.21 3.48 17.33
CA THR A 16 6.59 3.10 16.97
C THR A 16 6.67 2.73 15.50
N GLU A 17 6.94 3.73 14.67
CA GLU A 17 7.00 3.59 13.21
C GLU A 17 7.90 2.42 12.74
N SER A 18 9.08 2.24 13.33
CA SER A 18 10.00 1.17 12.91
C SER A 18 9.40 -0.24 13.08
N TRP A 19 8.56 -0.45 14.10
CA TRP A 19 7.88 -1.72 14.33
C TRP A 19 6.75 -1.94 13.32
N VAL A 20 5.99 -0.88 13.01
CA VAL A 20 4.94 -0.92 11.98
C VAL A 20 5.56 -1.27 10.63
N LEU A 21 6.60 -0.55 10.22
CA LEU A 21 7.25 -0.77 8.93
C LEU A 21 7.86 -2.17 8.84
N GLY A 22 8.51 -2.66 9.91
CA GLY A 22 9.04 -4.03 9.95
C GLY A 22 7.94 -5.09 9.84
N GLY A 23 6.77 -4.85 10.44
CA GLY A 23 5.60 -5.70 10.30
C GLY A 23 5.01 -5.67 8.88
N LEU A 24 4.90 -4.49 8.26
CA LEU A 24 4.42 -4.34 6.89
C LEU A 24 5.33 -5.02 5.86
N VAL A 25 6.66 -4.92 6.01
CA VAL A 25 7.64 -5.66 5.19
C VAL A 25 7.34 -7.16 5.21
N ASN A 26 7.11 -7.71 6.41
CA ASN A 26 6.82 -9.13 6.56
C ASN A 26 5.43 -9.50 6.04
N LEU A 27 4.47 -8.59 6.18
CA LEU A 27 3.12 -8.75 5.67
C LEU A 27 3.14 -8.84 4.15
N HIS A 28 3.74 -7.85 3.48
CA HIS A 28 3.77 -7.68 2.02
C HIS A 28 4.95 -8.36 1.32
N HIS A 29 5.63 -9.28 2.01
CA HIS A 29 6.81 -9.96 1.49
C HIS A 29 6.54 -10.60 0.09
N PRO A 30 7.48 -10.55 -0.87
CA PRO A 30 7.36 -11.11 -2.22
C PRO A 30 6.79 -12.53 -2.33
N LEU A 31 7.11 -13.40 -1.38
CA LEU A 31 6.63 -14.79 -1.31
C LEU A 31 5.17 -14.94 -0.86
N ARG A 32 4.50 -13.84 -0.51
CA ARG A 32 3.13 -13.81 0.04
C ARG A 32 2.25 -12.78 -0.66
N ARG A 33 2.63 -12.36 -1.87
CA ARG A 33 1.95 -11.25 -2.58
C ARG A 33 0.47 -11.52 -2.71
N GLU A 34 0.10 -12.71 -3.16
CA GLU A 34 -1.30 -13.10 -3.38
C GLU A 34 -2.14 -12.95 -2.11
N GLU A 35 -1.68 -13.47 -0.98
CA GLU A 35 -2.40 -13.35 0.29
C GLU A 35 -2.37 -11.93 0.88
N SER A 36 -1.42 -11.10 0.44
CA SER A 36 -1.23 -9.74 0.94
C SER A 36 -2.02 -8.69 0.17
N ILE A 37 -2.55 -9.04 -1.00
CA ILE A 37 -3.40 -8.14 -1.81
C ILE A 37 -4.58 -7.62 -0.99
N LYS A 38 -5.16 -8.47 -0.12
CA LYS A 38 -6.31 -8.10 0.72
C LYS A 38 -6.05 -6.93 1.67
N TYR A 39 -4.79 -6.61 1.96
CA TYR A 39 -4.42 -5.48 2.83
C TYR A 39 -4.22 -4.16 2.08
N ILE A 40 -4.14 -4.18 0.74
CA ILE A 40 -3.87 -2.96 -0.05
C ILE A 40 -4.98 -1.93 0.17
N LEU A 41 -6.24 -2.31 -0.03
CA LEU A 41 -7.36 -1.36 0.11
C LEU A 41 -7.46 -0.81 1.56
N PRO A 42 -7.49 -1.65 2.62
CA PRO A 42 -7.47 -1.14 3.99
C PRO A 42 -6.26 -0.24 4.32
N SER A 43 -5.09 -0.52 3.74
CA SER A 43 -3.91 0.34 3.91
C SER A 43 -4.06 1.71 3.25
N LEU A 44 -4.79 1.80 2.13
CA LEU A 44 -5.10 3.07 1.47
C LEU A 44 -6.16 3.86 2.24
N GLU A 45 -7.15 3.18 2.82
CA GLU A 45 -8.19 3.80 3.66
C GLU A 45 -7.62 4.44 4.94
N LEU A 46 -6.61 3.80 5.55
CA LEU A 46 -5.91 4.34 6.73
C LEU A 46 -4.99 5.53 6.40
N LEU A 47 -4.68 5.80 5.14
CA LEU A 47 -3.60 6.71 4.76
C LEU A 47 -3.86 8.16 5.20
N GLN A 48 -5.11 8.63 5.16
CA GLN A 48 -5.43 9.99 5.62
C GLN A 48 -5.19 10.14 7.12
N GLU A 49 -5.65 9.19 7.92
CA GLU A 49 -5.43 9.15 9.37
C GLU A 49 -3.93 9.10 9.68
N ILE A 50 -3.19 8.22 9.00
CA ILE A 50 -1.73 8.12 9.14
C ILE A 50 -1.02 9.44 8.80
N GLN A 51 -1.53 10.21 7.83
CA GLN A 51 -0.98 11.52 7.51
C GLN A 51 -1.28 12.58 8.56
N GLN A 52 -2.37 12.45 9.31
CA GLN A 52 -2.73 13.37 10.38
C GLN A 52 -2.00 13.06 11.68
N THR A 53 -1.76 11.77 11.96
CA THR A 53 -1.21 11.31 13.24
C THR A 53 0.28 10.96 13.17
N GLY A 54 0.81 10.76 11.96
CA GLY A 54 2.20 10.38 11.72
C GLY A 54 3.12 11.54 11.38
N ASP A 55 4.41 11.24 11.31
CA ASP A 55 5.41 12.16 10.78
C ASP A 55 5.22 12.37 9.26
N ILE A 56 5.69 13.51 8.73
CA ILE A 56 5.56 13.92 7.32
C ILE A 56 6.09 12.89 6.32
N PHE A 57 7.02 12.04 6.76
CA PHE A 57 7.61 10.95 5.97
C PHE A 57 6.91 9.61 6.12
N PHE A 58 6.10 9.41 7.17
CA PHE A 58 5.49 8.12 7.48
C PHE A 58 4.50 7.66 6.40
N PRO A 59 3.60 8.51 5.84
CA PRO A 59 2.70 8.09 4.76
C PRO A 59 3.44 7.51 3.54
N THR A 60 4.59 8.06 3.19
CA THR A 60 5.40 7.56 2.07
C THR A 60 6.02 6.20 2.40
N ARG A 61 6.53 6.01 3.62
CA ARG A 61 7.11 4.73 4.05
C ARG A 61 6.04 3.65 4.20
N TRP A 62 4.88 3.97 4.74
CA TRP A 62 3.70 3.10 4.80
C TRP A 62 3.31 2.58 3.40
N LEU A 63 3.14 3.50 2.44
CA LEU A 63 2.81 3.14 1.06
C LEU A 63 3.93 2.34 0.38
N GLY A 64 5.19 2.69 0.61
CA GLY A 64 6.34 1.97 0.09
C GLY A 64 6.34 0.50 0.50
N GLN A 65 6.09 0.20 1.78
CA GLN A 65 6.02 -1.18 2.27
C GLN A 65 4.73 -1.90 1.86
N THR A 66 3.64 -1.15 1.63
CA THR A 66 2.36 -1.74 1.22
C THR A 66 2.34 -2.14 -0.26
N LEU A 67 2.93 -1.31 -1.13
CA LEU A 67 2.77 -1.38 -2.59
C LEU A 67 4.04 -1.85 -3.32
N GLY A 68 5.23 -1.57 -2.78
CA GLY A 68 6.49 -1.65 -3.51
C GLY A 68 6.85 -3.05 -4.02
N ASP A 69 6.43 -4.10 -3.30
CA ASP A 69 6.73 -5.48 -3.66
C ASP A 69 5.66 -6.15 -4.53
N HIS A 70 4.55 -5.47 -4.85
CA HIS A 70 3.51 -6.05 -5.71
C HIS A 70 3.85 -5.90 -7.20
N ASN A 71 3.29 -6.78 -8.02
CA ASN A 71 3.42 -6.77 -9.48
C ASN A 71 2.21 -7.37 -10.19
N SER A 72 1.13 -7.66 -9.45
CA SER A 72 -0.09 -8.24 -10.02
C SER A 72 -1.01 -7.16 -10.55
N GLN A 73 -1.75 -7.50 -11.61
CA GLN A 73 -2.77 -6.63 -12.18
C GLN A 73 -3.86 -6.28 -11.15
N GLN A 74 -4.26 -7.25 -10.33
CA GLN A 74 -5.21 -7.05 -9.25
C GLN A 74 -4.76 -5.99 -8.22
N ALA A 75 -3.48 -5.97 -7.83
CA ALA A 75 -2.96 -4.98 -6.91
C ALA A 75 -3.04 -3.56 -7.50
N VAL A 76 -2.73 -3.43 -8.81
CA VAL A 76 -2.82 -2.16 -9.54
C VAL A 76 -4.26 -1.68 -9.64
N GLU A 77 -5.20 -2.58 -9.95
CA GLU A 77 -6.63 -2.26 -10.08
C GLU A 77 -7.24 -1.78 -8.77
N ILE A 78 -6.81 -2.33 -7.62
CA ILE A 78 -7.26 -1.84 -6.31
C ILE A 78 -6.84 -0.39 -6.10
N VAL A 79 -5.58 -0.04 -6.43
CA VAL A 79 -5.08 1.33 -6.27
C VAL A 79 -5.79 2.29 -7.21
N ASP A 80 -5.99 1.91 -8.47
CA ASP A 80 -6.68 2.73 -9.45
C ASP A 80 -8.17 2.89 -9.12
N GLY A 81 -8.82 1.84 -8.64
CA GLY A 81 -10.18 1.87 -8.11
C GLY A 81 -10.31 2.84 -6.94
N PHE A 82 -9.43 2.73 -5.95
CA PHE A 82 -9.40 3.65 -4.81
C PHE A 82 -9.29 5.12 -5.25
N LEU A 83 -8.36 5.44 -6.15
CA LEU A 83 -8.19 6.81 -6.65
C LEU A 83 -9.37 7.30 -7.50
N LYS A 84 -10.04 6.41 -8.21
CA LYS A 84 -11.25 6.72 -9.01
C LYS A 84 -12.44 7.01 -8.10
N ASP A 85 -12.61 6.23 -7.03
CA ASP A 85 -13.71 6.37 -6.08
C ASP A 85 -13.54 7.59 -5.15
N HIS A 86 -12.32 8.13 -5.09
CA HIS A 86 -11.99 9.33 -4.31
C HIS A 86 -11.46 10.47 -5.21
N PRO A 87 -12.30 11.06 -6.10
CA PRO A 87 -11.85 12.09 -7.03
C PRO A 87 -11.34 13.36 -6.33
N ASN A 88 -11.84 13.64 -5.12
CA ASN A 88 -11.47 14.80 -4.30
C ASN A 88 -10.44 14.46 -3.20
N TYR A 89 -9.71 13.34 -3.33
CA TYR A 89 -8.69 12.96 -2.36
C TYR A 89 -7.59 14.02 -2.25
N ASN A 90 -6.93 14.09 -1.09
CA ASN A 90 -5.82 15.02 -0.86
C ASN A 90 -4.76 14.87 -1.97
N ALA A 91 -4.44 15.97 -2.65
CA ALA A 91 -3.56 15.97 -3.82
C ALA A 91 -2.15 15.45 -3.51
N GLN A 92 -1.61 15.77 -2.33
CA GLN A 92 -0.29 15.30 -1.91
C GLN A 92 -0.29 13.79 -1.62
N LEU A 93 -1.32 13.29 -0.95
CA LEU A 93 -1.47 11.85 -0.72
C LEU A 93 -1.70 11.08 -2.01
N LYS A 94 -2.49 11.63 -2.94
CA LYS A 94 -2.65 11.07 -4.30
C LYS A 94 -1.31 10.94 -5.02
N MET A 95 -0.48 11.98 -4.99
CA MET A 95 0.87 11.93 -5.57
C MET A 95 1.74 10.87 -4.92
N LYS A 96 1.70 10.74 -3.58
CA LYS A 96 2.43 9.70 -2.85
C LYS A 96 1.96 8.28 -3.24
N ILE A 97 0.65 8.05 -3.36
CA ILE A 97 0.09 6.77 -3.82
C ILE A 97 0.60 6.45 -5.23
N GLN A 98 0.48 7.41 -6.16
CA GLN A 98 0.94 7.25 -7.54
C GLN A 98 2.43 6.95 -7.62
N GLN A 99 3.25 7.64 -6.82
CA GLN A 99 4.68 7.40 -6.73
C GLN A 99 5.00 5.99 -6.20
N SER A 100 4.31 5.55 -5.14
CA SER A 100 4.57 4.26 -4.51
C SER A 100 4.10 3.06 -5.35
N VAL A 101 3.06 3.23 -6.18
CA VAL A 101 2.55 2.16 -7.05
C VAL A 101 3.27 2.07 -8.41
N ASP A 102 4.11 3.05 -8.77
CA ASP A 102 4.71 3.13 -10.11
C ASP A 102 5.51 1.87 -10.47
N MET A 103 6.32 1.34 -9.55
CA MET A 103 7.08 0.10 -9.80
C MET A 103 6.16 -1.08 -10.04
N ALA A 104 5.10 -1.22 -9.23
CA ALA A 104 4.13 -2.30 -9.33
C ALA A 104 3.37 -2.24 -10.66
N LYS A 105 2.98 -1.04 -11.11
CA LYS A 105 2.35 -0.82 -12.42
C LYS A 105 3.25 -1.27 -13.56
N ARG A 106 4.49 -0.78 -13.59
CA ARG A 106 5.45 -1.15 -14.66
C ARG A 106 5.74 -2.65 -14.66
N ALA A 107 5.88 -3.26 -13.48
CA ALA A 107 6.09 -4.71 -13.36
C ALA A 107 4.87 -5.51 -13.86
N SER A 108 3.65 -5.11 -13.50
CA SER A 108 2.41 -5.74 -13.99
C SER A 108 2.33 -5.69 -15.52
N GLU A 109 2.58 -4.53 -16.13
CA GLU A 109 2.56 -4.39 -17.59
C GLU A 109 3.58 -5.29 -18.30
N ILE A 110 4.77 -5.46 -17.74
CA ILE A 110 5.81 -6.34 -18.29
C ILE A 110 5.36 -7.81 -18.21
N LEU A 111 4.80 -8.22 -17.07
CA LEU A 111 4.31 -9.58 -16.85
C LEU A 111 3.14 -9.91 -17.79
N GLU A 112 2.18 -9.00 -17.95
CA GLU A 112 1.09 -9.19 -18.90
C GLU A 112 1.57 -9.35 -20.35
N LYS A 113 2.51 -8.50 -20.79
CA LYS A 113 3.07 -8.58 -22.14
C LYS A 113 3.84 -9.88 -22.37
N THR A 114 4.48 -10.40 -21.33
CA THR A 114 5.26 -11.63 -21.40
C THR A 114 4.36 -12.86 -21.37
N ALA A 115 3.28 -12.85 -20.58
CA ALA A 115 2.33 -13.96 -20.49
C ALA A 115 1.46 -14.13 -21.76
N LYS A 116 1.32 -13.07 -22.56
CA LYS A 116 0.58 -13.08 -23.83
C LYS A 116 1.43 -13.55 -25.03
N LYS A 117 2.72 -13.81 -24.84
CA LYS A 117 3.62 -14.39 -25.85
C LYS A 117 3.73 -15.89 -25.68
#